data_AF-N6VGE2-F1
#
_entry.id   AF-N6VGE2-F1
#
_cell.length_a   1.000
_cell.length_b   1.000
_cell.length_c   1.000
_cell.angle_alpha   90.00
_cell.angle_beta   90.00
_cell.angle_gamma   90.00
#
_symmetry.space_group_name_H-M   'P 1'
#
loop_
_entity.id
_entity.type
_entity.pdbx_description
1 polymer ?
#
loop_
_entity_poly.entity_id
_entity_poly.type
_entity_poly.pdbx_seq_one_letter_code
_entity_poly.pdbx_strand_id
1 'polypeptide(L)'
;MSAVTMDKHHHDNSSVMIFGFWIYILSDLIVFATLFSSFAVFSASYGGGKAGSEFIDLNFVLVETAILLLSSITYGFVMVQVHKGNLAGVCLWMAITFVLGSCFIGMEIYEFRELLSEVYYYDAGAYADVDFATGTQLFGREVLSAYWSAFFALVGTHGLHVSVGLLWMIVMFLHLRRNGLDQNNKTRLTCLSIFWHLLDIVWVGVFTMVYLLGVL
;
A
#
# COMPACT_ATOMS: atom_id res chain seq x y z
N MET A 1 -52.41 -1.64 -22.27
CA MET A 1 -52.36 -1.15 -20.87
C MET A 1 -50.98 -1.50 -20.34
N SER A 2 -50.08 -0.53 -20.45
CA SER A 2 -48.64 -0.65 -20.24
C SER A 2 -48.31 -0.40 -18.78
N ALA A 3 -47.60 -1.32 -18.11
CA ALA A 3 -46.80 -1.06 -16.90
C ALA A 3 -46.11 -2.33 -16.34
N VAL A 4 -45.28 -3.04 -17.12
CA VAL A 4 -44.34 -4.04 -16.53
C VAL A 4 -43.06 -4.12 -17.37
N THR A 5 -42.24 -3.06 -17.42
CA THR A 5 -40.84 -3.16 -17.88
C THR A 5 -40.09 -1.86 -17.60
N MET A 6 -39.76 -1.54 -16.33
CA MET A 6 -38.74 -0.49 -16.08
C MET A 6 -38.14 -0.46 -14.67
N ASP A 7 -37.87 -1.61 -14.03
CA ASP A 7 -37.20 -1.58 -12.70
C ASP A 7 -36.26 -2.77 -12.37
N LYS A 8 -35.68 -3.43 -13.39
CA LYS A 8 -34.76 -4.58 -13.18
C LYS A 8 -33.34 -4.43 -13.74
N HIS A 9 -33.01 -3.37 -14.48
CA HIS A 9 -31.71 -3.25 -15.15
C HIS A 9 -30.61 -2.48 -14.37
N HIS A 10 -30.93 -1.85 -13.25
CA HIS A 10 -29.95 -1.04 -12.51
C HIS A 10 -29.22 -1.77 -11.37
N HIS A 11 -29.71 -2.93 -10.92
CA HIS A 11 -29.07 -3.72 -9.87
C HIS A 11 -27.88 -4.57 -10.38
N ASP A 12 -27.90 -5.03 -11.63
CA ASP A 12 -26.86 -5.92 -12.18
C ASP A 12 -25.54 -5.18 -12.49
N ASN A 13 -25.59 -3.92 -12.93
CA ASN A 13 -24.36 -3.20 -13.28
C ASN A 13 -23.47 -2.93 -12.05
N SER A 14 -24.06 -2.66 -10.88
CA SER A 14 -23.28 -2.44 -9.66
C SER A 14 -22.62 -3.72 -9.15
N SER A 15 -23.30 -4.86 -9.22
CA SER A 15 -22.74 -6.13 -8.75
C SER A 15 -21.62 -6.61 -9.69
N VAL A 16 -21.80 -6.46 -11.00
CA VAL A 16 -20.77 -6.79 -12.01
C VAL A 16 -19.53 -5.90 -11.85
N MET A 17 -19.69 -4.60 -11.57
CA MET A 17 -18.56 -3.70 -11.29
C MET A 17 -17.79 -4.10 -10.03
N ILE A 18 -18.49 -4.42 -8.93
CA ILE A 18 -17.84 -4.85 -7.68
C ILE A 18 -17.13 -6.19 -7.88
N PHE A 19 -17.74 -7.12 -8.61
CA PHE A 19 -17.13 -8.41 -8.92
C PHE A 19 -15.88 -8.27 -9.80
N GLY A 20 -15.95 -7.46 -10.86
CA GLY A 20 -14.78 -7.15 -11.70
C GLY A 20 -13.67 -6.48 -10.89
N PHE A 21 -14.04 -5.58 -9.97
CA PHE A 21 -13.10 -4.96 -9.05
C PHE A 21 -12.47 -5.98 -8.09
N TRP A 22 -13.22 -6.97 -7.61
CA TRP A 22 -12.69 -8.03 -6.76
C TRP A 22 -11.67 -8.92 -7.50
N ILE A 23 -11.89 -9.21 -8.78
CA ILE A 23 -10.90 -9.90 -9.62
C ILE A 23 -9.64 -9.07 -9.79
N TYR A 24 -9.77 -7.75 -9.99
CA TYR A 24 -8.63 -6.84 -10.04
C TYR A 24 -7.80 -6.88 -8.74
N ILE A 25 -8.47 -6.87 -7.58
CA ILE A 25 -7.83 -7.01 -6.26
C ILE A 25 -7.06 -8.33 -6.12
N LEU A 26 -7.61 -9.45 -6.61
CA LEU A 26 -6.90 -10.72 -6.62
C LEU A 26 -5.63 -10.69 -7.49
N SER A 27 -5.67 -9.97 -8.62
CA SER A 27 -4.49 -9.77 -9.47
C SER A 27 -3.39 -9.00 -8.72
N ASP A 28 -3.75 -7.90 -8.05
CA ASP A 28 -2.81 -7.12 -7.24
C ASP A 28 -2.21 -7.97 -6.11
N LEU A 29 -3.02 -8.81 -5.46
CA LEU A 29 -2.53 -9.74 -4.45
C LEU A 29 -1.49 -10.73 -4.99
N ILE A 30 -1.66 -11.23 -6.22
CA ILE A 30 -0.68 -12.12 -6.86
C ILE A 30 0.62 -11.37 -7.15
N VAL A 31 0.56 -10.10 -7.60
CA VAL A 31 1.74 -9.26 -7.81
C VAL A 31 2.49 -9.05 -6.50
N PHE A 32 1.80 -8.77 -5.40
CA PHE A 32 2.46 -8.69 -4.09
C PHE A 32 3.03 -10.04 -3.65
N ALA A 33 2.32 -11.15 -3.88
CA ALA A 33 2.81 -12.48 -3.54
C ALA A 33 4.11 -12.85 -4.27
N THR A 34 4.27 -12.47 -5.54
CA THR A 34 5.54 -12.69 -6.26
C THR A 34 6.67 -11.80 -5.74
N LEU A 35 6.38 -10.56 -5.33
CA LEU A 35 7.36 -9.69 -4.68
C LEU A 35 7.78 -10.23 -3.30
N PHE A 36 6.83 -10.71 -2.49
CA PHE A 36 7.10 -11.40 -1.22
C PHE A 36 7.94 -12.66 -1.44
N SER A 37 7.61 -13.47 -2.44
CA SER A 37 8.39 -14.67 -2.77
C SER A 37 9.82 -14.31 -3.20
N SER A 38 9.99 -13.24 -3.98
CA SER A 38 11.31 -12.77 -4.40
C SER A 38 12.12 -12.30 -3.19
N PHE A 39 11.49 -11.51 -2.30
CA PHE A 39 12.10 -11.07 -1.06
C PHE A 39 12.50 -12.25 -0.17
N ALA A 40 11.65 -13.26 0.00
CA ALA A 40 11.94 -14.45 0.81
C ALA A 40 13.13 -15.28 0.29
N VAL A 41 13.35 -15.33 -1.03
CA VAL A 41 14.51 -15.99 -1.63
C VAL A 41 15.78 -15.18 -1.38
N PHE A 42 15.71 -13.86 -1.55
CA PHE A 42 16.87 -12.99 -1.34
C PHE A 42 17.18 -12.74 0.14
N SER A 43 16.19 -12.86 1.03
CA SER A 43 16.37 -12.75 2.49
C SER A 43 17.17 -13.92 3.08
N ALA A 44 17.33 -15.03 2.36
CA ALA A 44 18.24 -16.12 2.77
C ALA A 44 19.69 -15.89 2.32
N SER A 45 19.94 -14.91 1.44
CA SER A 45 21.24 -14.66 0.82
C SER A 45 22.04 -13.54 1.50
N TYR A 46 21.83 -13.29 2.80
CA TYR A 46 22.65 -12.33 3.55
C TYR A 46 24.11 -12.79 3.60
N GLY A 47 24.92 -12.25 2.70
CA GLY A 47 26.37 -12.38 2.75
C GLY A 47 26.93 -11.58 3.91
N GLY A 48 26.80 -12.09 5.14
CA GLY A 48 27.57 -11.69 6.33
C GLY A 48 27.56 -10.21 6.75
N GLY A 49 26.73 -9.36 6.14
CA GLY A 49 26.54 -7.96 6.56
C GLY A 49 25.70 -7.87 7.83
N LYS A 50 25.97 -6.88 8.67
CA LYS A 50 25.21 -6.62 9.91
C LYS A 50 23.70 -6.67 9.64
N ALA A 51 22.99 -7.40 10.50
CA ALA A 51 21.55 -7.58 10.43
C ALA A 51 20.82 -6.22 10.45
N GLY A 52 19.67 -6.13 9.76
CA GLY A 52 18.80 -4.94 9.75
C GLY A 52 18.29 -4.51 11.14
N SER A 53 18.57 -5.31 12.18
CA SER A 53 18.20 -5.06 13.58
C SER A 53 18.86 -3.85 14.24
N GLU A 54 19.94 -3.28 13.68
CA GLU A 54 20.52 -2.01 14.17
C GLU A 54 19.87 -0.76 13.54
N PHE A 55 19.10 -0.90 12.45
CA PHE A 55 18.63 0.23 11.64
C PHE A 55 17.11 0.42 11.62
N ILE A 56 16.35 -0.58 12.07
CA ILE A 56 14.89 -0.57 12.05
C ILE A 56 14.36 -0.18 13.44
N ASP A 57 13.75 1.00 13.56
CA ASP A 57 13.04 1.38 14.79
C ASP A 57 11.63 0.75 14.80
N LEU A 58 11.54 -0.40 15.47
CA LEU A 58 10.29 -1.15 15.59
C LEU A 58 9.14 -0.31 16.17
N ASN A 59 9.43 0.68 17.03
CA ASN A 59 8.38 1.51 17.62
C ASN A 59 7.76 2.45 16.60
N PHE A 60 8.57 2.98 15.69
CA PHE A 60 8.10 3.88 14.63
C PHE A 60 7.16 3.12 13.68
N VAL A 61 7.57 1.93 13.23
CA VAL A 61 6.79 1.10 12.31
C VAL A 61 5.55 0.49 12.97
N LEU A 62 5.62 0.19 14.26
CA LEU A 62 4.44 -0.20 15.04
C LEU A 62 3.40 0.92 15.12
N VAL A 63 3.84 2.17 15.28
CA VAL A 63 2.96 3.35 15.27
C VAL A 63 2.34 3.54 13.89
N GLU A 64 3.11 3.39 12.81
CA GLU A 64 2.60 3.42 11.44
C GLU A 64 1.53 2.36 11.20
N THR A 65 1.81 1.12 11.60
CA THR A 65 0.86 0.00 11.48
C THR A 65 -0.40 0.27 12.30
N ALA A 66 -0.29 0.79 13.52
CA ALA A 66 -1.44 1.18 14.32
C ALA A 66 -2.28 2.28 13.66
N ILE A 67 -1.63 3.28 13.06
CA ILE A 67 -2.29 4.37 12.33
C ILE A 67 -3.03 3.84 11.10
N LEU A 68 -2.42 2.90 10.36
CA LEU A 68 -3.02 2.32 9.15
C LEU A 68 -4.22 1.43 9.50
N LEU A 69 -4.10 0.59 10.53
CA LEU A 69 -5.22 -0.21 11.04
C LEU A 69 -6.37 0.67 11.56
N LEU A 70 -6.05 1.75 12.28
CA LEU A 70 -7.06 2.73 12.71
C LEU A 70 -7.74 3.41 11.50
N SER A 71 -6.97 3.74 10.46
CA SER A 71 -7.47 4.31 9.19
C SER A 71 -8.44 3.35 8.47
N SER A 72 -8.14 2.05 8.50
CA SER A 72 -8.99 0.97 7.98
C SER A 72 -10.34 0.92 8.71
N ILE A 73 -10.32 1.03 10.04
CA ILE A 73 -11.53 1.08 10.87
C ILE A 73 -12.35 2.36 10.60
N THR A 74 -11.69 3.52 10.49
CA THR A 74 -12.39 4.79 10.20
C THR A 74 -13.07 4.75 8.83
N TYR A 75 -12.46 4.10 7.83
CA TYR A 75 -13.09 3.92 6.52
C TYR A 75 -14.30 2.97 6.59
N GLY A 76 -14.26 1.92 7.44
CA GLY A 76 -15.43 1.09 7.71
C GLY A 76 -16.63 1.91 8.20
N PHE A 77 -16.40 2.92 9.05
CA PHE A 77 -17.46 3.84 9.48
C PHE A 77 -18.00 4.74 8.36
N VAL A 78 -17.19 5.08 7.35
CA VAL A 78 -17.67 5.78 6.14
C VAL A 78 -18.77 4.95 5.49
N MET A 79 -18.54 3.66 5.29
CA MET A 79 -19.53 2.77 4.68
C MET A 79 -20.81 2.67 5.51
N VAL A 80 -20.73 2.64 6.84
CA VAL A 80 -21.92 2.68 7.71
C VAL A 80 -22.73 3.97 7.50
N GLN A 81 -22.06 5.11 7.35
CA GLN A 81 -22.73 6.39 7.12
C GLN A 81 -23.32 6.50 5.70
N VAL A 82 -22.72 5.85 4.71
CA VAL A 82 -23.28 5.72 3.36
C VAL A 82 -24.63 4.99 3.41
N HIS A 83 -24.73 3.91 4.20
CA HIS A 83 -25.99 3.17 4.38
C HIS A 83 -27.05 3.99 5.12
N LYS A 84 -26.64 4.86 6.06
CA LYS A 84 -27.54 5.80 6.76
C LYS A 84 -27.95 7.01 5.92
N GLY A 85 -27.38 7.19 4.72
CA GLY A 85 -27.69 8.34 3.86
C GLY A 85 -27.10 9.67 4.35
N ASN A 86 -26.21 9.66 5.34
CA ASN A 86 -25.69 10.89 5.94
C ASN A 86 -24.41 11.38 5.23
N LEU A 87 -24.57 12.28 4.27
CA LEU A 87 -23.49 12.90 3.51
C LEU A 87 -22.43 13.58 4.38
N ALA A 88 -22.84 14.32 5.42
CA ALA A 88 -21.92 15.03 6.29
C ALA A 88 -21.05 14.06 7.10
N GLY A 89 -21.66 12.97 7.58
CA GLY A 89 -20.94 11.88 8.24
C GLY A 89 -19.93 11.22 7.31
N VAL A 90 -20.33 10.85 6.10
CA VAL A 90 -19.44 10.25 5.08
C VAL A 90 -18.25 11.16 4.80
N CYS A 91 -18.49 12.46 4.60
CA CYS A 91 -17.44 13.45 4.32
C CYS A 91 -16.46 13.61 5.49
N LEU A 92 -16.97 13.66 6.73
CA LEU A 92 -16.14 13.77 7.94
C LEU A 92 -15.25 12.54 8.14
N TRP A 93 -15.82 11.34 8.12
CA TRP A 93 -15.06 10.11 8.34
C TRP A 93 -14.06 9.84 7.21
N MET A 94 -14.42 10.17 5.97
CA MET A 94 -13.52 10.05 4.83
C MET A 94 -12.35 11.03 4.93
N ALA A 95 -12.58 12.25 5.43
CA ALA A 95 -11.50 13.20 5.69
C ALA A 95 -10.56 12.72 6.79
N ILE A 96 -11.08 12.08 7.85
CA ILE A 96 -10.26 11.47 8.90
C ILE A 96 -9.38 10.35 8.31
N THR A 97 -9.95 9.43 7.54
CA THR A 97 -9.17 8.37 6.87
C THR A 97 -8.08 8.96 5.96
N PHE A 98 -8.41 10.01 5.19
CA PHE A 98 -7.45 10.66 4.31
C PHE A 98 -6.26 11.27 5.08
N VAL A 99 -6.52 11.93 6.21
CA VAL A 99 -5.46 12.49 7.07
C VAL A 99 -4.58 11.40 7.66
N LEU A 100 -5.18 10.31 8.16
CA LEU A 100 -4.43 9.18 8.70
C LEU A 100 -3.56 8.50 7.63
N GLY A 101 -4.10 8.26 6.43
CA GLY A 101 -3.35 7.70 5.31
C GLY A 101 -2.25 8.63 4.78
N SER A 102 -2.49 9.95 4.79
CA SER A 102 -1.46 10.93 4.41
C SER A 102 -0.33 10.99 5.46
N CYS A 103 -0.67 10.86 6.74
CA CYS A 103 0.30 10.76 7.82
C CYS A 103 1.18 9.50 7.65
N PHE A 104 0.55 8.36 7.37
CA PHE A 104 1.25 7.11 7.05
C PHE A 104 2.26 7.29 5.92
N ILE A 105 1.84 7.83 4.77
CA ILE A 105 2.75 8.07 3.63
C ILE A 105 3.88 9.05 3.98
N GLY A 106 3.62 10.05 4.83
CA GLY A 106 4.65 10.98 5.29
C GLY A 106 5.73 10.30 6.13
N MET A 107 5.33 9.40 7.04
CA MET A 107 6.26 8.64 7.88
C MET A 107 7.03 7.60 7.07
N GLU A 108 6.34 6.87 6.17
CA GLU A 108 6.97 5.96 5.21
C GLU A 108 8.06 6.63 4.38
N ILE A 109 7.77 7.81 3.81
CA ILE A 109 8.75 8.55 2.99
C ILE A 109 9.93 9.01 3.85
N TYR A 110 9.69 9.36 5.11
CA TYR A 110 10.76 9.74 6.04
C TYR A 110 11.67 8.55 6.33
N GLU A 111 11.12 7.39 6.68
CA GLU A 111 11.89 6.16 6.90
C GLU A 111 12.64 5.75 5.64
N PHE A 112 11.97 5.79 4.48
CA PHE A 112 12.57 5.44 3.19
C PHE A 112 13.78 6.33 2.85
N ARG A 113 13.72 7.63 3.18
CA ARG A 113 14.84 8.56 2.96
C ARG A 113 15.99 8.31 3.93
N GLU A 114 15.68 8.06 5.19
CA GLU A 114 16.69 7.75 6.20
C GLU A 114 17.44 6.47 5.81
N LEU A 115 16.70 5.40 5.49
CA LEU A 115 17.25 4.11 5.03
C LEU A 115 18.09 4.27 3.75
N LEU A 116 17.64 5.06 2.77
CA LEU A 116 18.44 5.34 1.58
C LEU A 116 19.74 6.10 1.89
N SER A 117 19.68 7.07 2.80
CA SER A 117 20.85 7.87 3.17
C SER A 117 21.88 7.04 3.92
N GLU A 118 21.42 6.15 4.80
CA GLU A 118 22.27 5.25 5.59
C GLU A 118 22.90 4.16 4.71
N VAL A 119 22.11 3.55 3.80
CA VAL A 119 22.62 2.59 2.80
C VAL A 119 23.69 3.24 1.91
N TYR A 120 23.53 4.51 1.53
CA TYR A 120 24.51 5.23 0.73
C TYR A 120 25.78 5.62 1.52
N TYR A 121 25.67 5.86 2.83
CA TYR A 121 26.79 6.31 3.67
C TYR A 121 27.71 5.19 4.15
N TYR A 122 27.19 3.99 4.44
CA TYR A 122 28.00 2.83 4.83
C TYR A 122 28.71 2.17 3.63
N ASP A 123 28.41 2.63 2.41
CA ASP A 123 28.85 2.00 1.15
C ASP A 123 29.62 2.94 0.22
N ALA A 124 30.45 3.83 0.77
CA ALA A 124 31.41 4.63 0.00
C ALA A 124 32.43 3.78 -0.79
N GLY A 125 32.46 2.45 -0.58
CA GLY A 125 33.32 1.47 -1.25
C GLY A 125 32.64 0.54 -2.25
N ALA A 126 31.31 0.51 -2.44
CA ALA A 126 30.69 -0.32 -3.50
C ALA A 126 30.86 0.25 -4.90
N TYR A 127 30.98 1.57 -5.03
CA TYR A 127 31.19 2.23 -6.33
C TYR A 127 32.65 2.62 -6.58
N ALA A 128 33.55 2.40 -5.61
CA ALA A 128 34.95 2.85 -5.67
C ALA A 128 35.87 1.97 -6.52
N ASP A 129 35.40 0.85 -7.08
CA ASP A 129 36.24 -0.07 -7.86
C ASP A 129 35.58 -0.53 -9.18
N VAL A 130 34.99 0.43 -9.91
CA VAL A 130 34.77 0.25 -11.36
C VAL A 130 36.10 0.52 -12.07
N ASP A 131 36.92 -0.51 -12.17
CA ASP A 131 38.09 -0.49 -13.06
C ASP A 131 37.60 -0.47 -14.53
N PHE A 132 37.54 0.74 -15.10
CA PHE A 132 37.09 1.00 -16.47
C PHE A 132 38.00 0.32 -17.54
N ALA A 133 39.14 -0.25 -17.14
CA ALA A 133 40.11 -0.85 -18.06
C ALA A 133 39.92 -2.36 -18.28
N THR A 134 39.27 -3.10 -17.37
CA THR A 134 39.31 -4.58 -17.41
C THR A 134 37.98 -5.26 -17.75
N GLY A 135 36.84 -4.57 -17.64
CA GLY A 135 35.53 -5.08 -18.12
C GLY A 135 35.06 -6.41 -17.49
N THR A 136 35.70 -6.87 -16.41
CA THR A 136 35.32 -8.08 -15.68
C THR A 136 34.57 -7.70 -14.41
N GLN A 137 33.25 -7.94 -14.41
CA GLN A 137 32.44 -7.94 -13.21
C GLN A 137 32.96 -9.04 -12.27
N LEU A 138 33.52 -8.66 -11.12
CA LEU A 138 33.80 -9.60 -10.04
C LEU A 138 32.46 -10.13 -9.51
N PHE A 139 32.08 -11.32 -10.01
CA PHE A 139 30.88 -12.07 -9.64
C PHE A 139 30.99 -12.63 -8.20
N GLY A 140 31.07 -11.74 -7.21
CA GLY A 140 31.33 -12.13 -5.82
C GLY A 140 30.95 -11.13 -4.73
N ARG A 141 30.44 -9.93 -5.06
CA ARG A 141 30.07 -8.89 -4.06
C ARG A 141 28.70 -8.24 -4.33
N GLU A 142 27.76 -9.00 -4.90
CA GLU A 142 26.43 -8.52 -5.34
C GLU A 142 25.31 -8.74 -4.29
N VAL A 143 25.57 -9.50 -3.23
CA VAL A 143 24.54 -9.96 -2.27
C VAL A 143 24.01 -8.88 -1.32
N LEU A 144 24.72 -7.75 -1.15
CA LEU A 144 24.21 -6.61 -0.40
C LEU A 144 23.18 -5.78 -1.19
N SER A 145 23.18 -5.82 -2.52
CA SER A 145 22.19 -5.10 -3.35
C SER A 145 20.86 -5.85 -3.49
N ALA A 146 20.88 -7.18 -3.55
CA ALA A 146 19.68 -7.99 -3.81
C ALA A 146 18.62 -7.89 -2.69
N TYR A 147 19.04 -7.88 -1.42
CA TYR A 147 18.13 -7.72 -0.28
C TYR A 147 17.48 -6.33 -0.26
N TRP A 148 18.30 -5.27 -0.29
CA TRP A 148 17.80 -3.89 -0.24
C TRP A 148 16.98 -3.52 -1.50
N SER A 149 17.35 -4.01 -2.68
CA SER A 149 16.56 -3.79 -3.89
C SER A 149 15.20 -4.50 -3.84
N ALA A 150 15.14 -5.74 -3.34
CA ALA A 150 13.86 -6.44 -3.13
C ALA A 150 13.00 -5.76 -2.05
N PHE A 151 13.62 -5.29 -0.97
CA PHE A 151 12.98 -4.49 0.08
C PHE A 151 12.35 -3.21 -0.50
N PHE A 152 13.15 -2.38 -1.18
CA PHE A 152 12.67 -1.11 -1.75
C PHE A 152 11.63 -1.33 -2.86
N ALA A 153 11.74 -2.42 -3.63
CA ALA A 153 10.71 -2.77 -4.60
C ALA A 153 9.38 -3.14 -3.93
N LEU A 154 9.41 -3.93 -2.85
CA LEU A 154 8.21 -4.35 -2.13
C LEU A 154 7.54 -3.19 -1.40
N VAL A 155 8.29 -2.46 -0.56
CA VAL A 155 7.78 -1.30 0.19
C VAL A 155 7.41 -0.15 -0.75
N GLY A 156 8.23 0.12 -1.76
CA GLY A 156 7.98 1.18 -2.74
C GLY A 156 6.74 0.93 -3.60
N THR A 157 6.50 -0.32 -4.05
CA THR A 157 5.26 -0.65 -4.78
C THR A 157 4.04 -0.53 -3.87
N HIS A 158 4.13 -0.91 -2.60
CA HIS A 158 3.07 -0.71 -1.63
C HIS A 158 2.74 0.79 -1.43
N GLY A 159 3.76 1.61 -1.12
CA GLY A 159 3.60 3.05 -0.95
C GLY A 159 3.02 3.75 -2.18
N LEU A 160 3.36 3.28 -3.39
CA LEU A 160 2.76 3.76 -4.65
C LEU A 160 1.27 3.41 -4.71
N HIS A 161 0.87 2.18 -4.38
CA HIS A 161 -0.54 1.79 -4.35
C HIS A 161 -1.35 2.61 -3.34
N VAL A 162 -0.81 2.87 -2.14
CA VAL A 162 -1.46 3.72 -1.14
C VAL A 162 -1.60 5.15 -1.65
N SER A 163 -0.57 5.69 -2.31
CA SER A 163 -0.61 7.02 -2.93
C SER A 163 -1.70 7.13 -4.00
N VAL A 164 -1.85 6.11 -4.85
CA VAL A 164 -2.95 6.04 -5.83
C VAL A 164 -4.30 5.97 -5.14
N GLY A 165 -4.43 5.20 -4.05
CA GLY A 165 -5.63 5.15 -3.23
C GLY A 165 -6.01 6.50 -2.60
N LEU A 166 -5.03 7.25 -2.09
CA LEU A 166 -5.23 8.61 -1.56
C LEU A 166 -5.69 9.59 -2.65
N LEU A 167 -5.07 9.53 -3.85
CA LEU A 167 -5.53 10.32 -4.99
C LEU A 167 -6.98 9.98 -5.35
N TRP A 168 -7.35 8.70 -5.32
CA TRP A 168 -8.72 8.27 -5.57
C TRP A 168 -9.69 8.79 -4.48
N MET A 169 -9.31 8.78 -3.20
CA MET A 169 -10.10 9.41 -2.12
C MET A 169 -10.35 10.90 -2.37
N ILE A 170 -9.34 11.65 -2.82
CA ILE A 170 -9.50 13.08 -3.15
C ILE A 170 -10.52 13.27 -4.27
N VAL A 171 -10.43 12.46 -5.33
CA VAL A 171 -11.38 12.52 -6.45
C VAL A 171 -12.80 12.20 -5.96
N MET A 172 -12.96 11.20 -5.08
CA MET A 172 -14.27 10.88 -4.50
C MET A 172 -14.78 12.02 -3.60
N PHE A 173 -13.91 12.65 -2.81
CA PHE A 173 -14.28 13.80 -2.00
C PHE A 173 -14.85 14.95 -2.85
N LEU A 174 -14.22 15.26 -3.98
CA LEU A 174 -14.73 16.25 -4.95
C LEU A 174 -16.05 15.81 -5.60
N HIS A 175 -16.17 14.52 -5.93
CA HIS A 175 -17.36 13.96 -6.57
C HIS A 175 -18.57 13.98 -5.61
N LEU A 176 -18.37 13.66 -4.33
CA LEU A 176 -19.41 13.73 -3.30
C LEU A 176 -19.90 15.16 -3.06
N ARG A 177 -18.99 16.14 -3.08
CA ARG A 177 -19.36 17.56 -2.94
C ARG A 177 -20.22 18.07 -4.09
N ARG A 178 -20.01 17.56 -5.30
CA ARG A 178 -20.69 18.05 -6.51
C ARG A 178 -21.99 17.30 -6.83
N ASN A 179 -22.01 15.97 -6.64
CA ASN A 179 -23.10 15.10 -7.10
C ASN A 179 -23.91 14.44 -5.96
N GLY A 180 -23.50 14.62 -4.70
CA GLY A 180 -24.20 14.02 -3.55
C GLY A 180 -24.11 12.49 -3.49
N LEU A 181 -25.00 11.87 -2.69
CA LEU A 181 -25.08 10.41 -2.48
C LEU A 181 -25.83 9.73 -3.63
N ASP A 182 -25.25 9.79 -4.83
CA ASP A 182 -25.74 9.05 -5.98
C ASP A 182 -25.46 7.54 -5.84
N GLN A 183 -26.30 6.70 -6.44
CA GLN A 183 -26.16 5.23 -6.35
C GLN A 183 -24.83 4.75 -6.94
N ASN A 184 -24.36 5.39 -8.01
CA ASN A 184 -23.04 5.09 -8.60
C ASN A 184 -21.88 5.47 -7.67
N ASN A 185 -22.02 6.56 -6.90
CA ASN A 185 -20.99 6.96 -5.93
C ASN A 185 -20.90 5.96 -4.78
N LYS A 186 -22.03 5.38 -4.35
CA LYS A 186 -22.03 4.31 -3.33
C LYS A 186 -21.24 3.09 -3.81
N THR A 187 -21.47 2.64 -5.05
CA THR A 187 -20.70 1.53 -5.62
C THR A 187 -19.21 1.82 -5.66
N ARG A 188 -18.82 3.04 -6.07
CA ARG A 188 -17.41 3.46 -6.09
C ARG A 188 -16.79 3.53 -4.70
N LEU A 189 -17.52 4.02 -3.70
CA LEU A 189 -17.08 4.03 -2.30
C LEU A 189 -16.91 2.62 -1.74
N THR A 190 -17.79 1.68 -2.11
CA THR A 190 -17.66 0.26 -1.75
C THR A 190 -16.40 -0.35 -2.37
N CYS A 191 -16.15 -0.12 -3.68
CA CYS A 191 -14.92 -0.59 -4.31
C CYS A 191 -13.68 -0.01 -3.62
N LEU A 192 -13.69 1.31 -3.35
CA LEU A 192 -12.62 1.97 -2.62
C LEU A 192 -12.42 1.40 -1.20
N SER A 193 -13.50 0.97 -0.52
CA SER A 193 -13.42 0.28 0.78
C SER A 193 -12.64 -1.03 0.70
N ILE A 194 -13.00 -1.87 -0.29
CA ILE A 194 -12.40 -3.19 -0.47
C ILE A 194 -10.92 -3.01 -0.85
N PHE A 195 -10.63 -2.02 -1.70
CA PHE A 195 -9.26 -1.62 -2.02
C PHE A 195 -8.49 -1.28 -0.75
N TRP A 196 -8.98 -0.34 0.05
CA TRP A 196 -8.28 0.15 1.24
C TRP A 196 -7.96 -0.96 2.25
N HIS A 197 -8.93 -1.85 2.50
CA HIS A 197 -8.71 -3.01 3.36
C HIS A 197 -7.66 -3.99 2.79
N LEU A 198 -7.55 -4.13 1.46
CA LEU A 198 -6.49 -4.94 0.86
C LEU A 198 -5.11 -4.34 1.16
N LEU A 199 -4.93 -3.02 0.99
CA LEU A 199 -3.62 -2.40 1.26
C LEU A 199 -3.23 -2.61 2.72
N ASP A 200 -4.17 -2.45 3.64
CA ASP A 200 -3.96 -2.71 5.07
C ASP A 200 -3.50 -4.16 5.33
N ILE A 201 -4.15 -5.15 4.72
CA ILE A 201 -3.76 -6.56 4.83
C ILE A 201 -2.35 -6.81 4.27
N VAL A 202 -2.03 -6.25 3.10
CA VAL A 202 -0.70 -6.36 2.49
C VAL A 202 0.35 -5.75 3.40
N TRP A 203 0.06 -4.58 3.99
CA TRP A 203 0.96 -3.89 4.91
C TRP A 203 1.28 -4.71 6.16
N VAL A 204 0.27 -5.35 6.78
CA VAL A 204 0.50 -6.27 7.90
C VAL A 204 1.44 -7.42 7.49
N GLY A 205 1.32 -7.92 6.26
CA GLY A 205 2.25 -8.89 5.69
C GLY A 205 3.67 -8.34 5.54
N VAL A 206 3.83 -7.11 5.03
CA VAL A 206 5.12 -6.40 4.90
C VAL A 206 5.76 -6.24 6.28
N PHE A 207 5.03 -5.65 7.23
CA PHE A 207 5.46 -5.48 8.61
C PHE A 207 5.97 -6.80 9.23
N THR A 208 5.21 -7.88 9.06
CA THR A 208 5.59 -9.18 9.64
C THR A 208 6.83 -9.78 8.98
N MET A 209 6.88 -9.80 7.64
CA MET A 209 7.94 -10.49 6.90
C MET A 209 9.24 -9.69 6.79
N VAL A 210 9.14 -8.37 6.76
CA VAL A 210 10.29 -7.51 6.49
C VAL A 210 10.85 -6.95 7.78
N TYR A 211 9.99 -6.37 8.62
CA TYR A 211 10.42 -5.67 9.82
C TYR A 211 10.58 -6.62 11.01
N LEU A 212 9.60 -7.49 11.26
CA LEU A 212 9.65 -8.43 12.39
C LEU A 212 10.69 -9.55 12.17
N LEU A 213 10.72 -10.11 10.96
CA LEU A 213 11.71 -11.11 10.54
C LEU A 213 13.09 -10.51 10.23
N GLY A 214 13.19 -9.21 9.93
CA GLY A 214 14.48 -8.52 9.76
C GLY A 214 15.19 -8.19 11.08
N VAL A 215 14.44 -8.17 12.19
CA VAL A 215 14.95 -7.90 13.55
C VAL A 215 15.31 -9.17 14.32
N LEU A 216 14.69 -10.32 14.00
CA LEU A 216 14.95 -11.65 14.58
C LEU A 216 16.18 -12.34 13.98
#